data_AF-B4Q9V0-F1
#
_entry.id   AF-B4Q9V0-F1
#
_cell.length_a   1.000
_cell.length_b   1.000
_cell.length_c   1.000
_cell.angle_alpha   90.00
_cell.angle_beta   90.00
_cell.angle_gamma   90.00
#
_symmetry.space_group_name_H-M   'P 1'
#
loop_
_entity.id
_entity.type
_entity.pdbx_description
1 polymer ?
#
loop_
_entity_poly.entity_id
_entity_poly.type
_entity_poly.pdbx_seq_one_letter_code
_entity_poly.pdbx_strand_id
1 'polypeptide(L)'
;MLKARLQEDAVLGRCLATSCSVERGELVLEELPFARGPKRDSGIVCLGCYQFLQFGEDGDSLDRCELCDWPLCGSCADDEDVTEHRGECHVFSAARVTFAGNVSDDGVCPQLDCITILRLVRGRSSGAGMMVLGHPDSRGN
;
A
#
# COMPACT_ATOMS: atom_id res chain seq x y z
N MET A 1 26.76 -3.34 -9.80
CA MET A 1 26.07 -4.42 -10.54
C MET A 1 25.13 -5.13 -9.57
N LEU A 2 23.93 -5.52 -10.00
CA LEU A 2 23.01 -6.33 -9.20
C LEU A 2 23.69 -7.67 -8.86
N LYS A 3 23.64 -8.06 -7.58
CA LYS A 3 24.18 -9.35 -7.09
C LYS A 3 23.24 -10.53 -7.33
N ALA A 4 22.11 -10.25 -7.97
CA ALA A 4 21.10 -11.19 -8.37
C ALA A 4 20.88 -11.16 -9.89
N ARG A 5 20.52 -12.31 -10.46
CA ARG A 5 20.14 -12.47 -11.88
C ARG A 5 18.96 -13.42 -12.00
N LEU A 6 18.11 -13.21 -12.99
CA LEU A 6 17.10 -14.20 -13.36
C LEU A 6 17.77 -15.39 -14.04
N GLN A 7 17.31 -16.59 -13.70
CA GLN A 7 17.78 -17.84 -14.26
C GLN A 7 16.59 -18.79 -14.45
N GLU A 8 16.65 -19.64 -15.48
CA GLU A 8 15.73 -20.77 -15.63
C GLU A 8 16.38 -22.01 -15.01
N ASP A 9 15.68 -22.63 -14.07
CA ASP A 9 16.06 -23.90 -13.46
C ASP A 9 15.11 -25.01 -13.94
N ALA A 10 15.65 -26.19 -14.25
CA ALA A 10 14.85 -27.28 -14.82
C ALA A 10 13.80 -27.86 -13.85
N VAL A 11 13.97 -27.66 -12.54
CA VAL A 11 13.07 -28.19 -11.50
C VAL A 11 12.21 -27.07 -10.90
N LEU A 12 12.80 -25.90 -10.66
CA LEU A 12 12.13 -24.78 -9.99
C LEU A 12 11.48 -23.78 -10.95
N GLY A 13 11.80 -23.86 -12.26
CA GLY A 13 11.40 -22.86 -13.26
C GLY A 13 12.17 -21.55 -13.11
N ARG A 14 11.51 -20.43 -13.40
CA ARG A 14 12.10 -19.09 -13.30
C ARG A 14 12.44 -18.75 -11.84
N CYS A 15 13.73 -18.58 -11.57
CA CYS A 15 14.25 -18.28 -10.24
C CYS A 15 15.21 -17.08 -10.26
N LEU A 16 15.57 -16.60 -9.06
CA LEU A 16 16.59 -15.60 -8.86
C LEU A 16 17.84 -16.27 -8.29
N ALA A 17 18.96 -16.18 -9.01
CA ALA A 17 20.25 -16.74 -8.60
C ALA A 17 21.25 -15.61 -8.33
N THR A 18 22.27 -15.86 -7.51
CA THR A 18 23.34 -14.87 -7.32
C THR A 18 24.20 -14.75 -8.59
N SER A 19 24.62 -13.54 -8.93
CA SER A 19 25.50 -13.28 -10.07
C SER A 19 26.99 -13.33 -9.70
N CYS A 20 27.30 -13.33 -8.40
CA CYS A 20 28.63 -13.44 -7.82
C CYS A 20 28.58 -14.15 -6.45
N SER A 21 29.75 -14.38 -5.84
CA SER A 21 29.83 -14.76 -4.42
C SER A 21 29.22 -13.67 -3.54
N VAL A 22 28.50 -14.08 -2.50
CA VAL A 22 27.87 -13.19 -1.51
C VAL A 22 28.26 -13.65 -0.11
N GLU A 23 28.49 -12.71 0.80
CA GLU A 23 28.81 -12.99 2.19
C GLU A 23 27.56 -13.01 3.09
N ARG A 24 27.68 -13.59 4.28
CA ARG A 24 26.58 -13.60 5.25
C ARG A 24 26.23 -12.17 5.68
N GLY A 25 24.95 -11.83 5.60
CA GLY A 25 24.45 -10.50 5.98
C GLY A 25 24.53 -9.47 4.86
N GLU A 26 24.99 -9.86 3.67
CA GLU A 26 25.08 -8.99 2.51
C GLU A 26 23.71 -8.77 1.86
N LEU A 27 23.42 -7.52 1.47
CA LEU A 27 22.20 -7.18 0.74
C LEU A 27 22.31 -7.66 -0.72
N VAL A 28 21.48 -8.64 -1.09
CA VAL A 28 21.47 -9.26 -2.43
C VAL A 28 20.46 -8.59 -3.36
N LEU A 29 19.29 -8.25 -2.83
CA LEU A 29 18.18 -7.65 -3.55
C LEU A 29 17.42 -6.70 -2.61
N GLU A 30 17.05 -5.55 -3.11
CA GLU A 30 16.11 -4.62 -2.49
C GLU A 30 15.15 -4.16 -3.59
N GLU A 31 13.85 -4.29 -3.34
CA GLU A 31 12.81 -3.88 -4.28
C GLU A 31 11.66 -3.22 -3.51
N LEU A 32 11.09 -2.17 -4.10
CA LEU A 32 9.86 -1.59 -3.59
C LEU A 32 8.66 -2.46 -4.01
N PRO A 33 7.63 -2.60 -3.15
CA PRO A 33 6.42 -3.31 -3.53
C PRO A 33 5.75 -2.61 -4.69
N PHE A 34 5.20 -3.38 -5.65
CA PHE A 34 4.46 -2.79 -6.76
C PHE A 34 3.17 -2.09 -6.28
N ALA A 35 2.51 -2.66 -5.28
CA ALA A 35 1.43 -2.01 -4.54
C ALA A 35 1.45 -2.47 -3.08
N ARG A 36 1.02 -1.59 -2.19
CA ARG A 36 0.76 -1.86 -0.76
C ARG A 36 -0.68 -1.48 -0.44
N GLY A 37 -1.32 -2.21 0.46
CA GLY A 37 -2.69 -1.91 0.88
C GLY A 37 -3.13 -2.76 2.07
N PRO A 38 -4.35 -2.54 2.59
CA PRO A 38 -4.94 -3.32 3.67
C PRO A 38 -4.96 -4.83 3.36
N LYS A 39 -4.85 -5.62 4.43
CA LYS A 39 -4.97 -7.08 4.36
C LYS A 39 -6.46 -7.44 4.31
N ARG A 40 -6.84 -8.54 3.64
CA ARG A 40 -8.25 -8.97 3.45
C ARG A 40 -9.03 -9.18 4.77
N ASP A 41 -8.33 -9.41 5.86
CA ASP A 41 -8.90 -9.68 7.18
C ASP A 41 -8.49 -8.60 8.19
N SER A 42 -8.17 -7.38 7.72
CA SER A 42 -7.91 -6.25 8.61
C SER A 42 -9.20 -5.56 9.03
N GLY A 43 -9.20 -4.99 10.23
CA GLY A 43 -10.15 -3.95 10.61
C GLY A 43 -9.95 -2.66 9.82
N ILE A 44 -10.59 -1.58 10.26
CA ILE A 44 -10.49 -0.29 9.58
C ILE A 44 -9.10 0.31 9.81
N VAL A 45 -8.39 0.59 8.72
CA VAL A 45 -7.05 1.19 8.75
C VAL A 45 -7.00 2.43 7.87
N CYS A 46 -6.12 3.36 8.21
CA CYS A 46 -5.83 4.52 7.39
C CYS A 46 -5.26 4.10 6.04
N LEU A 47 -5.80 4.63 4.95
CA LEU A 47 -5.34 4.31 3.60
C LEU A 47 -3.96 4.90 3.24
N GLY A 48 -3.40 5.77 4.08
CA GLY A 48 -2.05 6.32 3.92
C GLY A 48 -0.98 5.52 4.67
N CYS A 49 -1.19 5.29 5.97
CA CYS A 49 -0.17 4.75 6.88
C CYS A 49 -0.52 3.40 7.52
N TYR A 50 -1.71 2.84 7.26
CA TYR A 50 -2.19 1.55 7.78
C TYR A 50 -2.35 1.45 9.30
N GLN A 51 -2.27 2.55 10.04
CA GLN A 51 -2.66 2.53 11.45
C GLN A 51 -4.15 2.21 11.57
N PHE A 52 -4.52 1.44 12.60
CA PHE A 52 -5.92 1.17 12.90
C PHE A 52 -6.65 2.46 13.27
N LEU A 53 -7.86 2.64 12.75
CA LEU A 53 -8.71 3.79 13.03
C LEU A 53 -9.91 3.36 13.86
N GLN A 54 -10.37 4.26 14.72
CA GLN A 54 -11.56 4.02 15.53
C GLN A 54 -12.78 4.65 14.88
N PHE A 55 -13.80 3.83 14.69
CA PHE A 55 -15.09 4.19 14.15
C PHE A 55 -16.14 3.83 15.20
N GLY A 56 -17.14 4.70 15.36
CA GLY A 56 -18.28 4.44 16.23
C GLY A 56 -19.12 3.25 15.73
N GLU A 57 -20.03 2.77 16.56
CA GLU A 57 -20.98 1.69 16.18
C GLU A 57 -21.91 2.11 15.04
N ASP A 58 -22.13 3.42 14.87
CA ASP A 58 -22.84 4.06 13.76
C ASP A 58 -21.99 4.20 12.49
N GLY A 59 -20.71 3.82 12.55
CA GLY A 59 -19.75 3.98 11.48
C GLY A 59 -19.17 5.38 11.39
N ASP A 60 -19.45 6.31 12.30
CA ASP A 60 -18.90 7.67 12.23
C ASP A 60 -17.47 7.76 12.80
N SER A 61 -16.66 8.63 12.20
CA SER A 61 -15.28 8.90 12.64
C SER A 61 -14.79 10.25 12.11
N LEU A 62 -13.89 10.89 12.84
CA LEU A 62 -13.12 12.04 12.34
C LEU A 62 -12.01 11.61 11.36
N ASP A 63 -11.66 10.33 11.32
CA ASP A 63 -10.60 9.79 10.46
C ASP A 63 -11.14 9.38 9.08
N ARG A 64 -11.75 10.35 8.39
CA ARG A 64 -12.32 10.21 7.05
C ARG A 64 -11.79 11.30 6.13
N CYS A 65 -11.51 10.95 4.88
CA CYS A 65 -11.18 11.92 3.85
C CYS A 65 -12.39 12.80 3.53
N GLU A 66 -12.27 14.11 3.66
CA GLU A 66 -13.36 15.07 3.41
C GLU A 66 -13.90 15.04 1.96
N LEU A 67 -13.11 14.54 1.01
CA LEU A 67 -13.46 14.53 -0.41
C LEU A 67 -14.20 13.26 -0.86
N CYS A 68 -13.79 12.09 -0.35
CA CYS A 68 -14.36 10.81 -0.80
C CYS A 68 -15.00 9.99 0.32
N ASP A 69 -14.88 10.41 1.58
CA ASP A 69 -15.42 9.76 2.77
C ASP A 69 -14.69 8.45 3.18
N TRP A 70 -13.62 8.05 2.49
CA TRP A 70 -12.87 6.84 2.86
C TRP A 70 -11.86 7.06 4.01
N PRO A 71 -11.46 6.00 4.74
CA PRO A 71 -10.68 6.13 5.97
C PRO A 71 -9.31 6.75 5.77
N LEU A 72 -9.06 7.87 6.42
CA LEU A 72 -7.81 8.63 6.34
C LEU A 72 -7.64 9.44 7.61
N CYS A 73 -6.56 9.21 8.36
CA CYS A 73 -6.28 10.01 9.54
C CYS A 73 -5.85 11.43 9.15
N GLY A 74 -6.06 12.40 10.03
CA GLY A 74 -5.72 13.80 9.78
C GLY A 74 -4.26 14.01 9.32
N SER A 75 -3.31 13.30 9.94
CA SER A 75 -1.89 13.40 9.54
C SER A 75 -1.63 12.97 8.09
N CYS A 76 -2.37 12.00 7.56
CA CYS A 76 -2.24 11.56 6.18
C CYS A 76 -3.09 12.38 5.21
N ALA A 77 -4.11 13.09 5.72
CA ALA A 77 -4.89 14.05 4.94
C ALA A 77 -4.06 15.31 4.61
N ASP A 78 -3.23 15.76 5.55
CA ASP A 78 -2.37 16.95 5.40
C ASP A 78 -1.01 16.65 4.74
N ASP A 79 -0.69 15.37 4.51
CA ASP A 79 0.61 14.94 3.97
C ASP A 79 0.56 14.78 2.46
N GLU A 80 1.30 15.64 1.74
CA GLU A 80 1.42 15.62 0.28
C GLU A 80 2.09 14.35 -0.28
N ASP A 81 2.86 13.64 0.55
CA ASP A 81 3.56 12.42 0.16
C ASP A 81 2.63 11.18 0.13
N VAL A 82 1.43 11.29 0.72
CA VAL A 82 0.40 10.25 0.65
C VAL A 82 -0.29 10.27 -0.73
N THR A 83 0.37 9.67 -1.72
CA THR A 83 -0.07 9.72 -3.14
C THR A 83 -1.02 8.59 -3.53
N GLU A 84 -0.96 7.44 -2.86
CA GLU A 84 -1.77 6.26 -3.21
C GLU A 84 -3.26 6.55 -3.06
N HIS A 85 -3.65 7.08 -1.90
CA HIS A 85 -5.04 7.46 -1.62
C HIS A 85 -5.52 8.57 -2.55
N ARG A 86 -4.70 9.58 -2.89
CA ARG A 86 -5.08 10.67 -3.80
C ARG A 86 -5.67 10.16 -5.11
N GLY A 87 -5.04 9.11 -5.65
CA GLY A 87 -5.53 8.47 -6.84
C GLY A 87 -6.82 7.67 -6.67
N GLU A 88 -7.04 7.09 -5.49
CA GLU A 88 -8.26 6.34 -5.13
C GLU A 88 -9.42 7.29 -4.84
N CYS A 89 -9.13 8.40 -4.19
CA CYS A 89 -10.07 9.46 -3.84
C CYS A 89 -10.83 9.98 -5.07
N HIS A 90 -10.13 10.21 -6.19
CA HIS A 90 -10.78 10.54 -7.45
C HIS A 90 -11.73 9.44 -7.95
N VAL A 91 -11.33 8.17 -7.85
CA VAL A 91 -12.18 7.04 -8.28
C VAL A 91 -13.43 6.94 -7.42
N PHE A 92 -13.29 7.00 -6.09
CA PHE A 92 -14.40 6.87 -5.15
C PHE A 92 -15.38 8.03 -5.24
N SER A 93 -14.88 9.27 -5.29
CA SER A 93 -15.71 10.46 -5.45
C SER A 93 -16.47 10.47 -6.78
N ALA A 94 -15.80 10.14 -7.90
CA ALA A 94 -16.46 10.06 -9.21
C ALA A 94 -17.52 8.95 -9.27
N ALA A 95 -17.25 7.81 -8.64
CA ALA A 95 -18.19 6.69 -8.56
C ALA A 95 -19.29 6.88 -7.49
N ARG A 96 -19.18 7.91 -6.64
CA ARG A 96 -20.07 8.17 -5.49
C ARG A 96 -20.17 6.97 -4.54
N VAL A 97 -19.05 6.30 -4.31
CA VAL A 97 -18.95 5.18 -3.37
C VAL A 97 -18.41 5.71 -2.05
N THR A 98 -19.23 5.67 -1.01
CA THR A 98 -18.87 6.08 0.35
C THR A 98 -18.41 4.91 1.19
N PHE A 99 -17.70 5.20 2.29
CA PHE A 99 -17.23 4.17 3.20
C PHE A 99 -18.23 3.99 4.35
N ALA A 100 -18.82 2.80 4.44
CA ALA A 100 -19.87 2.51 5.40
C ALA A 100 -19.34 2.26 6.82
N GLY A 101 -18.05 1.97 6.99
CA GLY A 101 -17.48 1.71 8.33
C GLY A 101 -17.94 0.41 8.97
N ASN A 102 -18.56 -0.49 8.21
CA ASN A 102 -19.04 -1.77 8.74
C ASN A 102 -17.85 -2.68 9.09
N VAL A 103 -17.84 -3.16 10.33
CA VAL A 103 -16.91 -4.17 10.85
C VAL A 103 -17.73 -5.38 11.31
N SER A 104 -17.33 -6.58 10.91
CA SER A 104 -17.97 -7.82 11.38
C SER A 104 -17.60 -8.15 12.83
N ASP A 105 -18.31 -9.10 13.45
CA ASP A 105 -18.10 -9.51 14.84
C ASP A 105 -16.65 -9.99 15.14
N ASP A 106 -15.93 -10.44 14.11
CA ASP A 106 -14.53 -10.85 14.18
C ASP A 106 -13.53 -9.70 13.95
N GLY A 107 -14.01 -8.46 13.83
CA GLY A 107 -13.18 -7.26 13.71
C GLY A 107 -12.70 -6.96 12.29
N VAL A 108 -13.24 -7.63 11.26
CA VAL A 108 -12.84 -7.46 9.86
C VAL A 108 -13.67 -6.38 9.17
N CYS A 109 -13.03 -5.56 8.32
CA CYS A 109 -13.70 -4.59 7.45
C CYS A 109 -13.62 -5.01 5.97
N PRO A 110 -14.65 -5.71 5.43
CA PRO A 110 -14.59 -6.24 4.06
C PRO A 110 -14.51 -5.16 2.97
N GLN A 111 -14.94 -3.94 3.27
CA GLN A 111 -14.95 -2.85 2.29
C GLN A 111 -13.53 -2.41 1.89
N LEU A 112 -12.52 -2.70 2.72
CA LEU A 112 -11.11 -2.40 2.44
C LEU A 112 -10.42 -3.47 1.55
N ASP A 113 -11.04 -4.63 1.34
CA ASP A 113 -10.46 -5.75 0.56
C ASP A 113 -10.15 -5.37 -0.89
N CYS A 114 -10.87 -4.38 -1.43
CA CYS A 114 -10.72 -3.94 -2.80
C CYS A 114 -9.52 -2.99 -3.00
N ILE A 115 -8.99 -2.38 -1.94
CA ILE A 115 -7.99 -1.31 -2.02
C ILE A 115 -6.70 -1.79 -2.67
N THR A 116 -6.12 -2.88 -2.18
CA THR A 116 -4.85 -3.41 -2.72
C THR A 116 -5.01 -3.78 -4.20
N ILE A 117 -6.15 -4.37 -4.57
CA ILE A 117 -6.44 -4.71 -5.96
C ILE A 117 -6.60 -3.46 -6.83
N LEU A 118 -7.28 -2.43 -6.33
CA LEU A 118 -7.43 -1.15 -7.03
C LEU A 118 -6.06 -0.52 -7.31
N ARG A 119 -5.14 -0.52 -6.33
CA ARG A 119 -3.77 -0.04 -6.50
C ARG A 119 -2.99 -0.84 -7.54
N LEU A 120 -3.11 -2.16 -7.54
CA LEU A 120 -2.50 -3.03 -8.56
C LEU A 120 -2.98 -2.68 -9.97
N VAL A 121 -4.30 -2.54 -10.17
CA VAL A 121 -4.89 -2.25 -11.49
C VAL A 121 -4.51 -0.86 -11.98
N ARG A 122 -4.52 0.14 -11.10
CA ARG A 122 -4.16 1.52 -11.43
C ARG A 122 -2.67 1.67 -11.73
N GLY A 123 -1.80 1.03 -10.94
CA GLY A 123 -0.35 1.03 -11.19
C GLY A 123 0.03 0.47 -12.56
N ARG A 124 -0.72 -0.55 -13.04
CA ARG A 124 -0.50 -1.13 -14.39
C ARG A 124 -0.92 -0.20 -15.53
N SER A 125 -1.92 0.65 -15.31
CA SER A 125 -2.53 1.48 -16.35
C SER A 125 -1.79 2.81 -16.55
N SER A 126 -1.15 3.32 -15.51
CA SER A 126 -0.48 4.62 -15.56
C SER A 126 0.92 4.60 -16.18
N GLY A 127 1.51 3.42 -16.43
CA GLY A 127 2.91 3.29 -16.88
C GLY A 127 3.95 3.94 -15.95
N ALA A 128 3.51 4.47 -14.81
CA ALA A 128 4.31 5.21 -13.88
C ALA A 128 5.04 4.21 -12.98
N GLY A 129 6.33 4.06 -13.23
CA GLY A 129 7.24 3.64 -12.17
C GLY A 129 7.00 4.54 -10.96
N MET A 130 6.80 3.92 -9.81
CA MET A 130 6.60 4.53 -8.49
C MET A 130 7.51 5.77 -8.35
N MET A 131 6.94 6.95 -8.07
CA MET A 131 7.74 8.11 -7.66
C MET A 131 8.43 7.74 -6.34
N VAL A 132 9.76 7.72 -6.38
CA VAL A 132 10.62 7.48 -5.23
C VAL A 132 10.53 8.70 -4.33
N LEU A 133 9.80 8.60 -3.23
CA LEU A 133 10.01 9.49 -2.09
C LEU A 133 11.34 9.09 -1.47
N GLY A 134 12.35 9.93 -1.70
CA GLY A 134 13.70 9.71 -1.21
C GLY A 134 13.69 9.56 0.31
N HIS A 135 14.23 8.45 0.79
CA HIS A 135 14.58 8.33 2.19
C HIS A 135 15.69 9.37 2.48
N PRO A 136 15.57 10.27 3.47
CA PRO A 136 16.68 11.10 3.86
C PRO A 136 17.80 10.20 4.37
N ASP A 137 18.96 10.31 3.72
CA ASP A 137 20.20 9.62 4.07
C ASP A 137 20.55 9.96 5.53
N SER A 138 20.20 9.08 6.47
CA SER A 138 20.67 9.15 7.86
C SER A 138 22.05 8.51 7.95
N ARG A 139 23.01 9.11 7.25
CA ARG A 139 24.45 8.97 7.55
C ARG A 139 24.94 10.29 8.13
N GLY A 140 24.56 10.54 9.37
CA GLY A 140 25.20 11.52 10.23
C GLY A 140 26.51 10.96 10.77
N ASN A 141 27.57 11.71 10.50
CA ASN A 141 28.96 11.65 10.99
C ASN A 141 29.20 10.92 12.32
#